data_AF-U7NM57-F1
#
_entry.id   AF-U7NM57-F1
#
_cell.length_a   1.000
_cell.length_b   1.000
_cell.length_c   1.000
_cell.angle_alpha   90.00
_cell.angle_beta   90.00
_cell.angle_gamma   90.00
#
_symmetry.space_group_name_H-M   'P 1'
#
loop_
_entity.id
_entity.type
_entity.pdbx_description
1 polymer ?
#
loop_
_entity_poly.entity_id
_entity_poly.type
_entity_poly.pdbx_seq_one_letter_code
_entity_poly.pdbx_strand_id
1 'polypeptide(L)'
;MTGQPSGESGQSTQQRARVFRDMLLDALHAMYSMDEAEGLESPGPKDKTPDGMLERIAGLTGSALRLGARATDTSLRVGRALINSQDQLRAMLTAGQSLKDIREVAGLTLSEMSEALNLKDKSLLEAIENGTSTLSFELILRLAALVARNDPIPFIMRTTRNYNPEVWQILNDWGIGRIPLQFEREREFINIFRRHDDARNLSDEGFRKVLEFTRQSFEMSLHFIEQQEKEMTELKAGMKTEEPAPYKPATSSGAKRNVR
;
A
#
# COMPACT_ATOMS: atom_id res chain seq x y z
N MET A 1 31.80 -42.07 20.93
CA MET A 1 32.08 -41.74 19.51
C MET A 1 30.92 -40.89 19.02
N THR A 2 30.99 -39.56 19.07
CA THR A 2 31.50 -38.64 18.01
C THR A 2 30.73 -38.79 16.69
N GLY A 3 30.10 -37.77 16.09
CA GLY A 3 30.07 -36.33 16.34
C GLY A 3 29.08 -35.63 15.39
N GLN A 4 28.90 -34.33 15.62
CA GLN A 4 28.26 -33.33 14.74
C GLN A 4 29.11 -33.12 13.46
N PRO A 5 28.58 -32.51 12.36
CA PRO A 5 28.32 -31.06 12.38
C PRO A 5 27.08 -30.57 11.62
N SER A 6 26.40 -29.63 12.27
CA SER A 6 25.45 -28.66 11.74
C SER A 6 26.22 -27.35 11.48
N GLY A 7 26.60 -27.07 10.23
CA GLY A 7 27.49 -25.94 9.89
C GLY A 7 27.13 -25.09 8.66
N GLU A 8 26.29 -25.55 7.74
CA GLU A 8 26.15 -24.86 6.43
C GLU A 8 25.07 -23.76 6.37
N SER A 9 23.99 -23.84 7.15
CA SER A 9 22.89 -22.87 7.07
C SER A 9 23.19 -21.53 7.75
N GLY A 10 24.03 -21.52 8.80
CA GLY A 10 24.44 -20.31 9.50
C GLY A 10 25.45 -19.47 8.73
N GLN A 11 26.35 -20.11 7.97
CA GLN A 11 27.40 -19.43 7.20
C GLN A 11 26.82 -18.64 6.03
N SER A 12 25.83 -19.20 5.31
CA SER A 12 25.17 -18.50 4.20
C SER A 12 24.37 -17.27 4.66
N THR A 13 23.74 -17.34 5.83
CA THR A 13 23.00 -16.22 6.43
C THR A 13 23.94 -15.11 6.89
N GLN A 14 25.05 -15.48 7.54
CA GLN A 14 26.08 -14.51 7.93
C GLN A 14 26.77 -13.87 6.73
N GLN A 15 26.96 -14.62 5.64
CA GLN A 15 27.57 -14.10 4.41
C GLN A 15 26.64 -13.14 3.68
N ARG A 16 25.33 -13.43 3.64
CA ARG A 16 24.31 -12.49 3.13
C ARG A 16 24.24 -11.21 3.97
N ALA A 17 24.34 -11.32 5.30
CA ALA A 17 24.35 -10.16 6.18
C ALA A 17 25.59 -9.27 5.99
N ARG A 18 26.75 -9.85 5.64
CA ARG A 18 27.97 -9.10 5.30
C ARG A 18 27.83 -8.38 3.97
N VAL A 19 27.39 -9.08 2.92
CA VAL A 19 27.16 -8.48 1.59
C VAL A 19 26.14 -7.34 1.66
N PHE A 20 25.08 -7.50 2.47
CA PHE A 20 24.09 -6.45 2.70
C PHE A 20 24.68 -5.24 3.42
N ARG A 21 25.53 -5.46 4.43
CA ARG A 21 26.23 -4.38 5.14
C ARG A 21 27.17 -3.62 4.20
N ASP A 22 27.93 -4.32 3.39
CA ASP A 22 28.89 -3.70 2.46
C ASP A 22 28.16 -2.86 1.41
N MET A 23 27.04 -3.37 0.87
CA MET A 23 26.20 -2.62 -0.06
C MET A 23 25.56 -1.37 0.56
N LEU A 24 25.19 -1.41 1.84
CA LEU A 24 24.68 -0.23 2.56
C LEU A 24 25.77 0.81 2.82
N LEU A 25 27.00 0.37 3.12
CA LEU A 25 28.14 1.26 3.31
C LEU A 25 28.52 1.95 1.98
N ASP A 26 28.51 1.21 0.87
CA ASP A 26 28.73 1.79 -0.46
C ASP A 26 27.65 2.80 -0.85
N ALA A 27 26.37 2.52 -0.56
CA ALA A 27 25.28 3.45 -0.81
C ALA A 27 25.37 4.72 0.05
N LEU A 28 25.78 4.60 1.32
CA LEU A 28 26.03 5.75 2.19
C LEU A 28 27.22 6.58 1.71
N HIS A 29 28.31 5.95 1.28
CA HIS A 29 29.46 6.64 0.70
C HIS A 29 29.10 7.38 -0.60
N ALA A 30 28.28 6.78 -1.46
CA ALA A 30 27.81 7.43 -2.69
C ALA A 30 26.99 8.69 -2.37
N MET A 31 26.07 8.64 -1.40
CA MET A 31 25.30 9.81 -0.99
C MET A 31 26.17 10.91 -0.37
N TYR A 32 27.14 10.55 0.49
CA TYR A 32 28.08 11.53 1.05
C TYR A 32 28.95 12.19 -0.03
N SER A 33 29.35 11.45 -1.09
CA SER A 33 30.11 12.01 -2.20
C SER A 33 29.30 12.97 -3.09
N MET A 34 27.98 12.79 -3.14
CA MET A 34 27.08 13.71 -3.88
C MET A 34 26.87 15.00 -3.10
N ASP A 35 26.83 14.93 -1.76
CA ASP A 35 26.71 16.10 -0.88
C ASP A 35 27.98 16.98 -0.89
N GLU A 36 29.17 16.37 -1.04
CA GLU A 36 30.43 17.11 -1.24
C GLU A 36 30.52 17.77 -2.63
N ALA A 37 29.88 17.21 -3.66
CA ALA A 37 29.88 17.75 -5.01
C ALA A 37 28.92 18.94 -5.20
N GLU A 38 27.90 19.09 -4.35
CA GLU A 38 27.00 20.26 -4.36
C GLU A 38 27.60 21.49 -3.65
N GLY A 39 28.72 21.33 -2.93
CA GLY A 39 29.41 22.41 -2.20
C GLY A 39 30.37 23.27 -3.02
N LEU A 40 30.61 22.95 -4.29
CA LEU A 40 31.60 23.64 -5.13
C LEU A 40 31.04 23.94 -6.54
N GLU A 41 30.52 25.16 -6.71
CA GLU A 41 30.83 26.11 -7.81
C GLU A 41 29.65 26.89 -8.42
N SER A 42 29.80 28.21 -8.38
CA SER A 42 29.34 29.23 -9.33
C SER A 42 30.50 30.26 -9.43
N PRO A 43 30.70 31.13 -10.47
CA PRO A 43 29.74 31.63 -11.48
C PRO A 43 30.26 31.91 -12.95
N GLY A 44 29.32 32.01 -13.92
CA GLY A 44 29.38 32.85 -15.17
C GLY A 44 30.28 32.43 -16.35
N PRO A 45 30.09 32.92 -17.62
CA PRO A 45 29.55 34.24 -17.98
C PRO A 45 28.41 34.28 -19.02
N LYS A 46 27.85 35.49 -19.17
CA LYS A 46 26.79 35.92 -20.11
C LYS A 46 27.36 36.17 -21.51
N ASP A 47 26.60 35.80 -22.55
CA ASP A 47 26.43 36.67 -23.73
C ASP A 47 25.11 36.40 -24.46
N LYS A 48 24.53 37.50 -24.96
CA LYS A 48 23.18 37.62 -25.54
C LYS A 48 23.23 37.49 -27.06
N THR A 49 22.32 36.69 -27.65
CA THR A 49 21.65 37.01 -28.93
C THR A 49 20.28 36.29 -29.01
N PRO A 50 19.18 36.95 -29.39
CA PRO A 50 17.85 36.32 -29.52
C PRO A 50 17.65 35.41 -30.76
N ASP A 51 18.57 35.44 -31.74
CA ASP A 51 18.30 34.84 -33.07
C ASP A 51 18.51 33.32 -33.14
N GLY A 52 19.32 32.73 -32.25
CA GLY A 52 19.63 31.29 -32.28
C GLY A 52 18.48 30.38 -31.82
N MET A 53 17.44 30.92 -31.19
CA MET A 53 16.29 30.13 -30.70
C MET A 53 15.24 29.92 -31.79
N LEU A 54 15.04 30.90 -32.66
CA LEU A 54 14.11 30.82 -33.79
C LEU A 54 14.66 29.92 -34.91
N GLU A 55 15.97 29.93 -35.13
CA GLU A 55 16.62 29.05 -36.11
C GLU A 55 16.56 27.56 -35.69
N ARG A 56 16.57 27.28 -34.39
CA ARG A 56 16.37 25.94 -33.82
C ARG A 56 14.91 25.48 -33.90
N ILE A 57 13.95 26.38 -33.75
CA ILE A 57 12.51 26.05 -33.90
C ILE A 57 12.18 25.80 -35.39
N ALA A 58 12.75 26.58 -36.31
CA ALA A 58 12.59 26.39 -37.75
C ALA A 58 13.25 25.08 -38.25
N GLY A 59 14.33 24.63 -37.61
CA GLY A 59 14.93 23.31 -37.87
C GLY A 59 14.10 22.10 -37.40
N LEU A 60 13.17 22.31 -36.47
CA LEU A 60 12.33 21.24 -35.89
C LEU A 60 11.05 20.99 -36.69
N THR A 61 10.50 21.99 -37.39
CA THR A 61 9.29 21.83 -38.24
C THR A 61 9.56 21.10 -39.55
N GLY A 62 10.80 21.09 -40.06
CA GLY A 62 11.19 20.34 -41.26
C GLY A 62 11.42 18.83 -41.03
N SER A 63 11.71 18.42 -39.79
CA SER A 63 12.13 17.04 -39.48
C SER A 63 11.00 16.15 -38.91
N ALA A 64 9.91 16.76 -38.44
CA ALA A 64 8.77 16.01 -37.87
C ALA A 64 7.90 15.32 -38.93
N LEU A 65 7.87 15.79 -40.17
CA LEU A 65 7.00 15.23 -41.21
C LEU A 65 7.53 13.94 -41.87
N ARG A 66 8.78 13.54 -41.57
CA ARG A 66 9.41 12.31 -42.13
C ARG A 66 9.69 11.20 -41.12
N LEU A 67 9.24 11.33 -39.87
CA LEU A 67 9.28 10.25 -38.86
C LEU A 67 8.03 9.34 -38.90
N GLY A 68 7.47 9.14 -40.09
CA GLY A 68 6.20 8.43 -40.30
C GLY A 68 6.27 6.93 -40.56
N ALA A 69 7.40 6.22 -40.38
CA ALA A 69 7.42 4.80 -40.72
C ALA A 69 8.35 3.85 -39.93
N ARG A 70 9.20 4.31 -39.00
CA ARG A 70 10.15 3.40 -38.29
C ARG A 70 10.46 3.76 -36.84
N ALA A 71 9.42 4.04 -36.03
CA ALA A 71 9.60 4.22 -34.59
C ALA A 71 8.35 3.79 -33.81
N THR A 72 7.99 2.50 -33.89
CA THR A 72 6.88 1.94 -33.11
C THR A 72 7.19 1.95 -31.61
N ASP A 73 8.42 1.63 -31.17
CA ASP A 73 8.69 1.48 -29.74
C ASP A 73 8.87 2.80 -28.97
N THR A 74 9.57 3.79 -29.54
CA THR A 74 9.85 5.04 -28.82
C THR A 74 8.61 5.93 -28.67
N SER A 75 7.75 5.98 -29.70
CA SER A 75 6.49 6.73 -29.66
C SER A 75 5.48 6.10 -28.68
N LEU A 76 5.41 4.76 -28.63
CA LEU A 76 4.60 4.04 -27.65
C LEU A 76 5.09 4.24 -26.21
N ARG A 77 6.41 4.28 -25.97
CA ARG A 77 6.97 4.53 -24.63
C ARG A 77 6.67 5.94 -24.14
N VAL A 78 6.81 6.96 -25.00
CA VAL A 78 6.49 8.35 -24.67
C VAL A 78 4.98 8.50 -24.43
N GLY A 79 4.13 7.93 -25.30
CA GLY A 79 2.69 7.92 -25.09
C GLY A 79 2.26 7.25 -23.80
N ARG A 80 2.87 6.10 -23.45
CA ARG A 80 2.61 5.39 -22.19
C ARG A 80 3.07 6.18 -20.97
N ALA A 81 4.22 6.84 -21.02
CA ALA A 81 4.70 7.70 -19.95
C ALA A 81 3.75 8.87 -19.68
N LEU A 82 3.25 9.52 -20.74
CA LEU A 82 2.29 10.62 -20.65
C LEU A 82 0.95 10.16 -20.05
N ILE A 83 0.44 9.00 -20.46
CA ILE A 83 -0.79 8.42 -19.88
C ILE A 83 -0.59 8.10 -18.39
N ASN A 84 0.50 7.40 -18.04
CA ASN A 84 0.81 7.08 -16.65
C ASN A 84 0.93 8.34 -15.77
N SER A 85 1.53 9.41 -16.29
CA SER A 85 1.62 10.68 -15.55
C SER A 85 0.24 11.34 -15.33
N GLN A 86 -0.67 11.23 -16.31
CA GLN A 86 -2.03 11.77 -16.15
C GLN A 86 -2.84 10.95 -15.15
N ASP A 87 -2.72 9.62 -15.20
CA ASP A 87 -3.38 8.74 -14.24
C ASP A 87 -2.85 8.94 -12.82
N GLN A 88 -1.54 9.17 -12.68
CA GLN A 88 -0.92 9.54 -11.41
C GLN A 88 -1.46 10.88 -10.88
N LEU A 89 -1.52 11.92 -11.70
CA LEU A 89 -2.09 13.22 -11.29
C LEU A 89 -3.55 13.11 -10.86
N ARG A 90 -4.36 12.30 -11.56
CA ARG A 90 -5.75 12.02 -11.17
C ARG A 90 -5.83 11.27 -9.83
N ALA A 91 -4.96 10.28 -9.63
CA ALA A 91 -4.87 9.54 -8.38
C ALA A 91 -4.46 10.45 -7.22
N MET A 92 -3.50 11.36 -7.45
CA MET A 92 -3.08 12.38 -6.48
C MET A 92 -4.21 13.35 -6.16
N LEU A 93 -4.95 13.85 -7.16
CA LEU A 93 -6.11 14.73 -6.94
C LEU A 93 -7.18 14.06 -6.07
N THR A 94 -7.50 12.80 -6.38
CA THR A 94 -8.49 12.02 -5.61
C THR A 94 -8.00 11.74 -4.20
N ALA A 95 -6.70 11.44 -4.05
CA ALA A 95 -6.08 11.23 -2.74
C ALA A 95 -6.01 12.52 -1.92
N GLY A 96 -5.80 13.67 -2.56
CA GLY A 96 -5.82 15.00 -1.95
C GLY A 96 -7.20 15.36 -1.43
N GLN A 97 -8.24 15.16 -2.24
CA GLN A 97 -9.63 15.35 -1.80
C GLN A 97 -9.98 14.41 -0.65
N SER A 98 -9.57 13.13 -0.72
CA SER A 98 -9.77 12.19 0.38
C SER A 98 -9.06 12.63 1.66
N LEU A 99 -7.87 13.24 1.56
CA LEU A 99 -7.15 13.76 2.72
C LEU A 99 -7.86 14.95 3.34
N LYS A 100 -8.38 15.85 2.51
CA LYS A 100 -9.23 16.97 2.92
C LYS A 100 -10.48 16.49 3.66
N ASP A 101 -11.21 15.53 3.10
CA ASP A 101 -12.40 14.95 3.73
C ASP A 101 -12.06 14.34 5.09
N ILE A 102 -10.96 13.58 5.16
CA ILE A 102 -10.44 12.97 6.38
C ILE A 102 -10.13 14.04 7.45
N ARG A 103 -9.49 15.15 7.04
CA ARG A 103 -9.18 16.28 7.92
C ARG A 103 -10.46 16.93 8.47
N GLU A 104 -11.43 17.18 7.60
CA GLU A 104 -12.72 17.81 7.97
C GLU A 104 -13.54 16.90 8.89
N VAL A 105 -13.57 15.59 8.63
CA VAL A 105 -14.21 14.59 9.50
C VAL A 105 -13.52 14.52 10.87
N ALA A 106 -12.21 14.74 10.93
CA ALA A 106 -11.47 14.83 12.19
C ALA A 106 -11.71 16.16 12.93
N GLY A 107 -12.51 17.08 12.38
CA GLY A 107 -12.79 18.38 12.98
C GLY A 107 -11.60 19.34 12.93
N LEU A 108 -10.63 19.10 12.05
CA LEU A 108 -9.40 19.89 11.94
C LEU A 108 -9.50 20.90 10.79
N THR A 109 -9.07 22.13 11.05
CA THR A 109 -8.75 23.10 10.00
C THR A 109 -7.42 22.76 9.34
N LEU A 110 -7.20 23.32 8.14
CA LEU A 110 -5.91 23.17 7.43
C LEU A 110 -4.73 23.65 8.30
N SER A 111 -4.90 24.75 9.04
CA SER A 111 -3.86 25.26 9.94
C SER A 111 -3.59 24.32 11.10
N GLU A 112 -4.63 23.81 11.78
CA GLU A 112 -4.47 22.90 12.92
C GLU A 112 -3.82 21.59 12.50
N MET A 113 -4.20 21.03 11.35
CA MET A 113 -3.57 19.83 10.83
C MET A 113 -2.11 20.09 10.45
N SER A 114 -1.81 21.22 9.78
CA SER A 114 -0.44 21.60 9.43
C SER A 114 0.45 21.76 10.67
N GLU A 115 -0.10 22.30 11.76
CA GLU A 115 0.59 22.44 13.04
C GLU A 115 0.81 21.08 13.71
N ALA A 116 -0.22 20.22 13.75
CA ALA A 116 -0.12 18.87 14.28
C ALA A 116 0.90 18.00 13.52
N LEU A 117 1.09 18.26 12.22
CA LEU A 117 2.08 17.59 11.38
C LEU A 117 3.48 18.22 11.46
N ASN A 118 3.62 19.33 12.19
CA ASN A 118 4.85 20.12 12.33
C ASN A 118 5.44 20.51 10.96
N LEU A 119 4.58 21.05 10.08
CA LEU A 119 5.00 21.56 8.78
C LEU A 119 5.52 22.98 8.91
N LYS A 120 6.69 23.25 8.30
CA LYS A 120 7.27 24.61 8.25
C LYS A 120 6.44 25.55 7.36
N ASP A 121 5.88 25.02 6.29
CA ASP A 121 5.10 25.76 5.30
C ASP A 121 3.67 25.20 5.24
N LYS A 122 2.69 26.03 5.60
CA LYS A 122 1.27 25.66 5.59
C LYS A 122 0.73 25.45 4.17
N SER A 123 1.32 26.10 3.17
CA SER A 123 0.93 25.96 1.76
C SER A 123 1.23 24.57 1.21
N LEU A 124 2.15 23.83 1.84
CA LEU A 124 2.46 22.44 1.46
C LEU A 124 1.24 21.54 1.63
N LEU A 125 0.52 21.66 2.76
CA LEU A 125 -0.67 20.85 3.01
C LEU A 125 -1.80 21.19 2.02
N GLU A 126 -1.96 22.47 1.68
CA GLU A 126 -2.90 22.91 0.66
C GLU A 126 -2.56 22.34 -0.73
N ALA A 127 -1.28 22.37 -1.12
CA ALA A 127 -0.82 21.79 -2.37
C ALA A 127 -1.04 20.26 -2.41
N ILE A 128 -0.87 19.58 -1.28
CA ILE A 128 -1.16 18.15 -1.16
C ILE A 128 -2.67 17.88 -1.32
N GLU A 129 -3.54 18.61 -0.60
CA GLU A 129 -5.00 18.45 -0.69
C GLU A 129 -5.53 18.74 -2.10
N ASN A 130 -4.88 19.65 -2.84
CA ASN A 130 -5.20 19.95 -4.23
C ASN A 130 -4.57 18.97 -5.24
N GLY A 131 -3.79 17.97 -4.78
CA GLY A 131 -3.12 17.00 -5.63
C GLY A 131 -1.98 17.57 -6.48
N THR A 132 -1.47 18.75 -6.15
CA THR A 132 -0.38 19.43 -6.89
C THR A 132 1.00 19.16 -6.29
N SER A 133 1.08 18.62 -5.08
CA SER A 133 2.32 18.20 -4.43
C SER A 133 2.27 16.74 -3.99
N THR A 134 3.43 16.08 -4.01
CA THR A 134 3.59 14.72 -3.48
C THR A 134 3.67 14.70 -1.94
N LEU A 135 3.37 13.56 -1.34
CA LEU A 135 3.60 13.29 0.08
C LEU A 135 4.90 12.49 0.28
N SER A 136 5.77 12.96 1.18
CA SER A 136 6.91 12.15 1.64
C SER A 136 6.41 10.98 2.49
N PHE A 137 7.12 9.85 2.47
CA PHE A 137 6.72 8.68 3.24
C PHE A 137 6.65 8.97 4.75
N GLU A 138 7.58 9.77 5.27
CA GLU A 138 7.54 10.25 6.65
C GLU A 138 6.25 11.02 6.96
N LEU A 139 5.84 11.93 6.06
CA LEU A 139 4.61 12.70 6.25
C LEU A 139 3.36 11.81 6.20
N ILE A 140 3.37 10.74 5.39
CA ILE A 140 2.32 9.71 5.40
C ILE A 140 2.23 9.03 6.77
N LEU A 141 3.38 8.69 7.39
CA LEU A 141 3.40 8.09 8.72
C LEU A 141 2.88 9.07 9.80
N ARG A 142 3.26 10.35 9.74
CA ARG A 142 2.74 11.40 10.64
C ARG A 142 1.22 11.58 10.48
N LEU A 143 0.74 11.61 9.24
CA LEU A 143 -0.69 11.68 8.91
C LEU A 143 -1.46 10.47 9.44
N ALA A 144 -0.90 9.27 9.28
CA ALA A 144 -1.50 8.05 9.79
C ALA A 144 -1.61 8.07 11.32
N ALA A 145 -0.59 8.56 12.02
CA ALA A 145 -0.60 8.71 13.47
C ALA A 145 -1.65 9.74 13.93
N LEU A 146 -1.87 10.80 13.14
CA LEU A 146 -2.83 11.86 13.47
C LEU A 146 -4.28 11.42 13.25
N VAL A 147 -4.60 10.85 12.08
CA VAL A 147 -5.99 10.63 11.67
C VAL A 147 -6.42 9.17 11.62
N ALA A 148 -5.51 8.22 11.47
CA ALA A 148 -5.82 6.80 11.36
C ALA A 148 -5.66 6.05 12.70
N ARG A 149 -6.30 6.56 13.76
CA ARG A 149 -6.14 6.08 15.16
C ARG A 149 -6.46 4.61 15.37
N ASN A 150 -7.46 4.09 14.65
CA ASN A 150 -7.95 2.74 14.82
C ASN A 150 -7.08 1.72 14.07
N ASP A 151 -6.74 2.04 12.81
CA ASP A 151 -5.95 1.18 11.95
C ASP A 151 -5.20 2.00 10.88
N PRO A 152 -3.89 2.25 11.07
CA PRO A 152 -3.11 3.09 10.16
C PRO A 152 -2.65 2.37 8.89
N ILE A 153 -2.66 1.03 8.86
CA ILE A 153 -2.03 0.26 7.78
C ILE A 153 -2.72 0.49 6.42
N PRO A 154 -4.07 0.39 6.30
CA PRO A 154 -4.73 0.64 5.03
C PRO A 154 -4.51 2.07 4.53
N PHE A 155 -4.45 3.04 5.44
CA PHE A 155 -4.17 4.43 5.11
C PHE A 155 -2.76 4.57 4.54
N ILE A 156 -1.74 4.07 5.24
CA ILE A 156 -0.33 4.15 4.79
C ILE A 156 -0.17 3.50 3.42
N MET A 157 -0.72 2.30 3.22
CA MET A 157 -0.61 1.58 1.96
C MET A 157 -1.28 2.32 0.80
N ARG A 158 -2.52 2.78 1.00
CA ARG A 158 -3.29 3.50 -0.03
C ARG A 158 -2.61 4.83 -0.38
N THR A 159 -2.22 5.61 0.63
CA THR A 159 -1.61 6.92 0.44
C THR A 159 -0.24 6.79 -0.22
N THR A 160 0.57 5.81 0.19
CA THR A 160 1.87 5.54 -0.45
C THR A 160 1.68 5.16 -1.92
N ARG A 161 0.73 4.28 -2.24
CA ARG A 161 0.43 3.89 -3.63
C ARG A 161 0.03 5.08 -4.51
N ASN A 162 -0.76 6.01 -3.97
CA ASN A 162 -1.30 7.13 -4.75
C ASN A 162 -0.29 8.27 -4.94
N TYR A 163 0.54 8.56 -3.93
CA TYR A 163 1.49 9.68 -3.97
C TYR A 163 2.91 9.29 -4.33
N ASN A 164 3.33 8.05 -4.03
CA ASN A 164 4.69 7.59 -4.25
C ASN A 164 4.70 6.13 -4.77
N PRO A 165 4.41 5.95 -6.08
CA PRO A 165 4.32 4.62 -6.68
C PRO A 165 5.65 3.86 -6.63
N GLU A 166 6.79 4.55 -6.67
CA GLU A 166 8.11 3.94 -6.57
C GLU A 166 8.35 3.35 -5.19
N VAL A 167 8.06 4.10 -4.12
CA VAL A 167 8.12 3.58 -2.74
C VAL A 167 7.14 2.42 -2.56
N TRP A 168 5.95 2.50 -3.14
CA TRP A 168 5.00 1.38 -3.12
C TRP A 168 5.56 0.12 -3.78
N GLN A 169 6.28 0.22 -4.91
CA GLN A 169 6.92 -0.95 -5.53
C GLN A 169 7.95 -1.58 -4.60
N ILE A 170 8.81 -0.77 -3.97
CA ILE A 170 9.82 -1.26 -3.02
C ILE A 170 9.15 -2.01 -1.85
N LEU A 171 8.10 -1.43 -1.26
CA LEU A 171 7.37 -2.06 -0.16
C LEU A 171 6.67 -3.36 -0.61
N ASN A 172 6.12 -3.36 -1.83
CA ASN A 172 5.46 -4.53 -2.39
C ASN A 172 6.45 -5.67 -2.69
N ASP A 173 7.65 -5.34 -3.18
CA ASP A 173 8.74 -6.29 -3.42
C ASP A 173 9.26 -6.90 -2.12
N TRP A 174 9.22 -6.14 -1.03
CA TRP A 174 9.50 -6.62 0.33
C TRP A 174 8.36 -7.46 0.93
N GLY A 175 7.24 -7.62 0.21
CA GLY A 175 6.13 -8.47 0.59
C GLY A 175 5.05 -7.79 1.43
N ILE A 176 5.15 -6.48 1.70
CA ILE A 176 4.16 -5.73 2.50
C ILE A 176 2.78 -5.71 1.81
N GLY A 177 2.74 -5.83 0.49
CA GLY A 177 1.49 -5.98 -0.28
C GLY A 177 0.76 -7.31 -0.05
N ARG A 178 1.40 -8.28 0.60
CA ARG A 178 0.83 -9.62 0.88
C ARG A 178 0.79 -9.84 2.38
N ILE A 179 -0.14 -9.19 3.07
CA ILE A 179 -0.37 -9.44 4.50
C ILE A 179 -0.99 -10.84 4.63
N PRO A 180 -0.35 -11.80 5.31
CA PRO A 180 -0.95 -13.12 5.51
C PRO A 180 -2.26 -13.01 6.29
N LEU A 181 -3.23 -13.88 5.98
CA LEU A 181 -4.55 -13.89 6.64
C LEU A 181 -4.47 -13.90 8.19
N GLN A 182 -3.44 -14.54 8.74
CA GLN A 182 -3.22 -14.55 10.19
C GLN A 182 -2.92 -13.15 10.75
N PHE A 183 -2.12 -12.35 10.05
CA PHE A 183 -1.85 -10.97 10.44
C PHE A 183 -3.09 -10.08 10.32
N GLU A 184 -3.95 -10.31 9.33
CA GLU A 184 -5.24 -9.60 9.25
C GLU A 184 -6.12 -9.93 10.46
N ARG A 185 -6.19 -11.20 10.87
CA ARG A 185 -6.92 -11.63 12.07
C ARG A 185 -6.36 -11.03 13.34
N GLU A 186 -5.04 -11.08 13.54
CA GLU A 186 -4.36 -10.45 14.68
C GLU A 186 -4.63 -8.93 14.73
N ARG A 187 -4.62 -8.27 13.56
CA ARG A 187 -4.94 -6.85 13.44
C ARG A 187 -6.37 -6.54 13.88
N GLU A 188 -7.36 -7.38 13.55
CA GLU A 188 -8.74 -7.15 14.00
C GLU A 188 -8.85 -7.16 15.54
N PHE A 189 -8.11 -8.03 16.24
CA PHE A 189 -8.06 -8.00 17.71
C PHE A 189 -7.43 -6.73 18.26
N ILE A 190 -6.31 -6.30 17.69
CA ILE A 190 -5.65 -5.04 18.08
C ILE A 190 -6.58 -3.84 17.82
N ASN A 191 -7.35 -3.88 16.73
CA ASN A 191 -8.29 -2.82 16.38
C ASN A 191 -9.44 -2.70 17.39
N ILE A 192 -9.90 -3.79 18.00
CA ILE A 192 -10.88 -3.73 19.11
C ILE A 192 -10.32 -2.86 20.23
N PHE A 193 -9.08 -3.11 20.67
CA PHE A 193 -8.44 -2.30 21.68
C PHE A 193 -8.27 -0.83 21.23
N ARG A 194 -7.75 -0.61 20.02
CA ARG A 194 -7.44 0.73 19.52
C ARG A 194 -8.65 1.65 19.35
N ARG A 195 -9.84 1.10 19.12
CA ARG A 195 -11.10 1.85 18.97
C ARG A 195 -11.65 2.42 20.27
N HIS A 196 -11.19 1.93 21.42
CA HIS A 196 -11.72 2.32 22.73
C HIS A 196 -10.70 3.20 23.45
N ASP A 197 -10.87 4.52 23.38
CA ASP A 197 -9.95 5.46 24.05
C ASP A 197 -9.94 5.32 25.57
N ASP A 198 -11.06 4.91 26.18
CA ASP A 198 -11.14 4.62 27.61
C ASP A 198 -10.12 3.54 28.05
N ALA A 199 -9.85 2.57 27.17
CA ALA A 199 -8.89 1.51 27.45
C ALA A 199 -7.45 2.03 27.62
N ARG A 200 -7.12 3.19 27.02
CA ARG A 200 -5.81 3.85 27.15
C ARG A 200 -5.66 4.65 28.44
N ASN A 201 -6.77 5.05 29.05
CA ASN A 201 -6.81 5.84 30.28
C ASN A 201 -6.95 4.97 31.54
N LEU A 202 -7.01 3.64 31.39
CA LEU A 202 -7.08 2.72 32.51
C LEU A 202 -5.80 2.78 33.35
N SER A 203 -5.96 2.64 34.67
CA SER A 203 -4.82 2.33 35.54
C SER A 203 -4.24 0.95 35.18
N ASP A 204 -2.99 0.70 35.53
CA ASP A 204 -2.36 -0.62 35.32
C ASP A 204 -3.18 -1.76 35.92
N GLU A 205 -3.82 -1.53 37.07
CA GLU A 205 -4.70 -2.52 37.69
C GLU A 205 -5.99 -2.73 36.88
N GLY A 206 -6.62 -1.66 36.41
CA GLY A 206 -7.80 -1.73 35.56
C GLY A 206 -7.49 -2.45 34.24
N PHE A 207 -6.37 -2.12 33.61
CA PHE A 207 -5.92 -2.77 32.39
C PHE A 207 -5.68 -4.27 32.59
N ARG A 208 -5.02 -4.67 33.71
CA ARG A 208 -4.85 -6.09 34.04
C ARG A 208 -6.18 -6.83 34.18
N LYS A 209 -7.19 -6.22 34.82
CA LYS A 209 -8.53 -6.84 34.97
C LYS A 209 -9.21 -7.02 33.62
N VAL A 210 -9.17 -6.01 32.75
CA VAL A 210 -9.72 -6.08 31.39
C VAL A 210 -9.01 -7.14 30.56
N LEU A 211 -7.67 -7.21 30.66
CA LEU A 211 -6.88 -8.20 29.94
C LEU A 211 -7.21 -9.63 30.38
N GLU A 212 -7.33 -9.87 31.68
CA GLU A 212 -7.69 -11.18 32.22
C GLU A 212 -9.10 -11.61 31.81
N PHE A 213 -10.07 -10.70 31.93
CA PHE A 213 -11.43 -10.95 31.46
C PHE A 213 -11.48 -11.27 29.96
N THR A 214 -10.70 -10.54 29.16
CA THR A 214 -10.62 -10.76 27.70
C THR A 214 -10.04 -12.13 27.38
N ARG A 215 -8.99 -12.58 28.10
CA ARG A 215 -8.42 -13.92 27.93
C ARG A 215 -9.45 -15.02 28.20
N GLN A 216 -10.13 -14.95 29.34
CA GLN A 216 -11.15 -15.93 29.71
C GLN A 216 -12.33 -15.95 28.73
N SER A 217 -12.79 -14.76 28.32
CA SER A 217 -13.86 -14.62 27.33
C SER A 217 -13.44 -15.19 25.98
N PHE A 218 -12.18 -14.99 25.58
CA PHE A 218 -11.63 -15.53 24.34
C PHE A 218 -11.54 -17.05 24.37
N GLU A 219 -11.01 -17.64 25.45
CA GLU A 219 -10.95 -19.10 25.65
C GLU A 219 -12.35 -19.73 25.60
N MET A 220 -13.31 -19.13 26.30
CA MET A 220 -14.70 -19.56 26.27
C MET A 220 -15.29 -19.47 24.86
N SER A 221 -15.01 -18.38 24.15
CA SER A 221 -15.46 -18.21 22.76
C SER A 221 -14.88 -19.28 21.84
N LEU A 222 -13.59 -19.60 21.98
CA LEU A 222 -12.95 -20.68 21.22
C LEU A 222 -13.62 -22.03 21.49
N HIS A 223 -13.90 -22.36 22.75
CA HIS A 223 -14.59 -23.59 23.11
C HIS A 223 -15.98 -23.69 22.44
N PHE A 224 -16.77 -22.61 22.46
CA PHE A 224 -18.08 -22.60 21.80
C PHE A 224 -18.00 -22.74 20.28
N ILE A 225 -17.06 -22.03 19.64
CA ILE A 225 -16.90 -22.10 18.18
C ILE A 225 -16.40 -23.49 17.76
N GLU A 226 -15.46 -24.09 18.50
CA GLU A 226 -15.00 -25.46 18.25
C GLU A 226 -16.15 -26.47 18.31
N GLN A 227 -17.02 -26.34 19.33
CA GLN A 227 -18.19 -27.21 19.46
C GLN A 227 -19.17 -27.02 18.29
N GLN A 228 -19.48 -25.78 17.91
CA GLN A 228 -20.35 -25.50 16.77
C GLN A 228 -19.80 -26.03 15.45
N GLU A 229 -18.49 -25.90 15.22
CA GLU A 229 -17.84 -26.42 14.02
C GLU A 229 -17.91 -27.95 13.93
N LYS A 230 -17.79 -28.65 15.08
CA LYS A 230 -17.97 -30.10 15.16
C LYS A 230 -19.40 -30.51 14.81
N GLU A 231 -20.40 -29.89 15.46
CA GLU A 231 -21.82 -30.17 15.21
C GLU A 231 -22.20 -29.91 13.74
N MET A 232 -21.74 -28.81 13.15
CA MET A 232 -21.94 -28.50 11.73
C MET A 232 -21.28 -29.51 10.79
N THR A 233 -20.12 -30.05 11.17
CA THR A 233 -19.41 -31.05 10.38
C THR A 233 -20.17 -32.38 10.39
N GLU A 234 -20.67 -32.79 11.56
CA GLU A 234 -21.50 -33.98 11.73
C GLU A 234 -22.82 -33.89 10.93
N LEU A 235 -23.50 -32.75 11.00
CA LEU A 235 -24.72 -32.49 10.21
C LEU A 235 -24.45 -32.54 8.70
N LYS A 236 -23.35 -31.93 8.23
CA LYS A 236 -22.94 -31.99 6.81
C LYS A 236 -22.58 -33.40 6.35
N ALA A 237 -22.01 -34.22 7.23
CA ALA A 237 -21.71 -35.62 6.93
C ALA A 237 -23.01 -36.46 6.82
N GLY A 238 -23.98 -36.21 7.69
CA GLY A 238 -25.32 -36.83 7.61
C GLY A 238 -26.04 -36.50 6.30
N MET A 239 -26.08 -35.23 5.91
CA MET A 239 -26.77 -34.78 4.69
C MET A 239 -26.15 -35.29 3.38
N LYS A 240 -24.82 -35.51 3.34
CA LYS A 240 -24.15 -36.11 2.17
C LYS A 240 -24.45 -37.60 1.99
N THR A 241 -24.90 -38.27 3.04
CA THR A 241 -25.22 -39.69 3.00
C THR A 241 -26.66 -39.93 2.46
N GLU A 242 -27.48 -38.87 2.39
CA GLU A 242 -28.87 -38.89 1.94
C GLU A 242 -29.09 -38.28 0.53
N GLU A 243 -28.08 -38.28 -0.36
CA GLU A 243 -28.33 -37.93 -1.77
C GLU A 243 -29.30 -38.96 -2.41
N PRO A 244 -30.47 -38.55 -2.93
CA PRO A 244 -31.42 -39.48 -3.51
C PRO A 244 -30.88 -40.04 -4.84
N ALA A 245 -31.02 -41.35 -5.01
CA ALA A 245 -30.59 -42.10 -6.19
C ALA A 245 -31.06 -41.44 -7.51
N PRO A 246 -30.27 -41.52 -8.61
CA PRO A 246 -30.56 -40.80 -9.83
C PRO A 246 -31.92 -41.21 -10.44
N TYR A 247 -32.77 -40.21 -10.66
CA TYR A 247 -34.10 -40.36 -11.24
C TYR A 247 -34.03 -40.95 -12.66
N LYS A 248 -34.64 -42.13 -12.86
CA LYS A 248 -34.92 -42.68 -14.20
C LYS A 248 -36.24 -42.08 -14.73
N PRO A 249 -36.24 -41.33 -15.84
CA PRO A 249 -37.46 -40.78 -16.39
C PRO A 249 -38.33 -41.89 -17.01
N ALA A 250 -39.60 -41.92 -16.64
CA ALA A 250 -40.60 -42.80 -17.22
C ALA A 250 -40.95 -42.36 -18.64
N THR A 251 -40.89 -43.29 -19.60
CA THR A 251 -41.28 -43.09 -21.00
C THR A 251 -42.77 -42.80 -21.10
N SER A 252 -43.15 -41.60 -21.55
CA SER A 252 -44.53 -41.24 -21.80
C SER A 252 -45.05 -41.88 -23.09
N SER A 253 -45.96 -42.85 -22.95
CA SER A 253 -46.80 -43.37 -24.02
C SER A 253 -47.75 -42.26 -24.50
N GLY A 254 -47.54 -41.76 -25.71
CA GLY A 254 -48.33 -40.71 -26.33
C GLY A 254 -49.76 -41.13 -26.67
N ALA A 255 -50.74 -40.56 -25.98
CA ALA A 255 -52.13 -40.57 -26.39
C ALA A 255 -52.37 -39.49 -27.46
N LYS A 256 -52.47 -39.89 -28.74
CA LYS A 256 -52.91 -39.02 -29.84
C LYS A 256 -54.37 -38.65 -29.64
N ARG A 257 -54.66 -37.35 -29.47
CA ARG A 257 -56.01 -36.79 -29.45
C ARG A 257 -56.33 -36.29 -30.86
N ASN A 258 -57.20 -37.01 -31.57
CA ASN A 258 -57.74 -36.61 -32.87
C ASN A 258 -58.67 -35.41 -32.70
N VAL A 259 -58.51 -34.38 -33.55
CA VAL A 259 -59.51 -33.33 -33.77
C VAL A 259 -59.96 -33.47 -35.22
N ARG A 260 -61.27 -33.49 -35.41
CA ARG A 260 -61.98 -33.47 -36.67
C ARG A 260 -62.77 -32.17 -36.73
#